data_AF-A0AAU2SRD3-F1
#
_entry.id   AF-A0AAU2SRD3-F1
#
_cell.length_a   1.000
_cell.length_b   1.000
_cell.length_c   1.000
_cell.angle_alpha   90.00
_cell.angle_beta   90.00
_cell.angle_gamma   90.00
#
_symmetry.space_group_name_H-M   'P 1'
#
loop_
_entity.id
_entity.type
_entity.pdbx_description
1 polymer ?
#
loop_
_entity_poly.entity_id
_entity_poly.type
_entity_poly.pdbx_seq_one_letter_code
_entity_poly.pdbx_strand_id
1 'polypeptide(L)'
;MAFTTEPKNSDFAWAVHYDPVHGRTVLLIHDDDLGGLHHAWMYEPKGILYRHGGYWWDGERWNRPALVWDGAYERCDKRPVERQVTITAADVLRSPCQAHNASIATIASFTAPEAPVANWQDHLALWAQRRSSGSGSRPLEACVVDLHAPELEADTFVDMAGLTKITAVPADDMPDLRYGGAKELPEPQEGTGQAMRWSLPVARDWAENFHQKNGPRILLSATTSYNTTQPAGLTDSHNRLRGNFLEDLTKPSGTRRKPFLKGEDARQAADDLAWTAASSLMYGSDSGLVPHSALHEVLVDAVLGHLAEDAQREHGAKVLTWLPKSTVTMLVWFFRHQPDRTAGILGEICLEARTRFDIGPERVGEMLRRSFLNDSGLGRSTAESLMNMALPPSARRQ
;
A
#
# COMPACT_ATOMS: atom_id res chain seq x y z
N MET A 1 -20.57 18.46 5.09
CA MET A 1 -19.79 18.79 3.87
C MET A 1 -20.76 19.02 2.73
N ALA A 2 -20.41 19.85 1.76
CA ALA A 2 -21.24 20.14 0.59
C ALA A 2 -20.35 20.35 -0.65
N PHE A 3 -20.86 19.92 -1.81
CA PHE A 3 -20.19 20.06 -3.10
C PHE A 3 -21.17 20.54 -4.15
N THR A 4 -20.68 21.32 -5.10
CA THR A 4 -21.43 21.69 -6.30
C THR A 4 -20.47 22.10 -7.41
N THR A 5 -20.69 21.59 -8.61
CA THR A 5 -20.08 22.13 -9.83
C THR A 5 -20.44 23.60 -9.97
N GLU A 6 -19.50 24.43 -10.39
CA GLU A 6 -19.71 25.87 -10.53
C GLU A 6 -20.46 26.20 -11.82
N PRO A 7 -21.64 26.82 -11.74
CA PRO A 7 -22.49 27.05 -12.92
C PRO A 7 -21.88 28.01 -13.96
N LYS A 8 -20.99 28.93 -13.56
CA LYS A 8 -20.36 29.89 -14.48
C LYS A 8 -19.07 29.39 -15.11
N ASN A 9 -18.51 28.30 -14.59
CA ASN A 9 -17.31 27.66 -15.08
C ASN A 9 -17.32 26.19 -14.64
N SER A 10 -17.84 25.32 -15.51
CA SER A 10 -18.07 23.90 -15.21
C SER A 10 -16.79 23.08 -15.05
N ASP A 11 -15.63 23.64 -15.39
CA ASP A 11 -14.34 22.98 -15.20
C ASP A 11 -13.94 22.94 -13.72
N PHE A 12 -14.68 23.64 -12.85
CA PHE A 12 -14.43 23.75 -11.43
C PHE A 12 -15.66 23.40 -10.58
N ALA A 13 -15.39 23.01 -9.34
CA ALA A 13 -16.38 22.74 -8.31
C ALA A 13 -16.01 23.42 -6.99
N TRP A 14 -17.05 23.81 -6.25
CA TRP A 14 -16.92 24.26 -4.87
C TRP A 14 -16.99 23.08 -3.92
N ALA A 15 -16.02 23.02 -3.00
CA ALA A 15 -15.93 22.03 -1.96
C ALA A 15 -15.96 22.71 -0.58
N VAL A 16 -16.92 22.33 0.26
CA VAL A 16 -17.11 22.90 1.59
C VAL A 16 -17.06 21.82 2.65
N HIS A 17 -16.08 21.92 3.54
CA HIS A 17 -15.94 21.08 4.73
C HIS A 17 -16.10 21.92 6.00
N TYR A 18 -16.79 21.36 7.00
CA TYR A 18 -16.97 22.01 8.30
C TYR A 18 -16.49 21.07 9.39
N ASP A 19 -15.51 21.55 10.15
CA ASP A 19 -15.01 20.92 11.36
C ASP A 19 -15.48 21.72 12.60
N PRO A 20 -16.04 21.07 13.64
CA PRO A 20 -16.57 21.77 14.81
C PRO A 20 -15.50 22.52 15.60
N VAL A 21 -14.23 22.05 15.57
CA VAL A 21 -13.12 22.62 16.34
C VAL A 21 -12.29 23.57 15.50
N HIS A 22 -12.16 23.36 14.19
CA HIS A 22 -11.25 24.10 13.30
C HIS A 22 -11.98 25.03 12.31
N GLY A 23 -13.31 24.93 12.22
CA GLY A 23 -14.14 25.83 11.43
C GLY A 23 -14.39 25.32 10.01
N ARG A 24 -14.58 26.24 9.06
CA ARG A 24 -14.99 25.91 7.69
C ARG A 24 -13.85 26.05 6.70
N THR A 25 -13.60 25.00 5.92
CA THR A 25 -12.74 25.00 4.74
C THR A 25 -13.62 25.16 3.51
N VAL A 26 -13.27 26.11 2.63
CA VAL A 26 -13.96 26.36 1.36
C VAL A 26 -12.91 26.37 0.26
N LEU A 27 -13.01 25.45 -0.69
CA LEU A 27 -12.06 25.29 -1.79
C LEU A 27 -12.80 25.41 -3.13
N LEU A 28 -12.10 25.97 -4.11
CA LEU A 28 -12.43 25.86 -5.52
C LEU A 28 -11.40 24.91 -6.14
N ILE A 29 -11.86 23.79 -6.68
CA ILE A 29 -11.01 22.72 -7.24
C ILE A 29 -11.50 22.37 -8.65
N HIS A 30 -10.70 21.61 -9.41
CA HIS A 30 -11.21 21.04 -10.67
C HIS A 30 -12.38 20.10 -10.38
N ASP A 31 -13.39 20.10 -11.25
CA ASP A 31 -14.58 19.24 -11.08
C ASP A 31 -14.18 17.75 -11.06
N ASP A 32 -13.16 17.36 -11.83
CA ASP A 32 -12.61 16.00 -11.85
C ASP A 32 -11.98 15.57 -10.51
N ASP A 33 -11.49 16.50 -9.69
CA ASP A 33 -10.89 16.22 -8.37
C ASP A 33 -11.94 16.06 -7.27
N LEU A 34 -13.20 16.41 -7.56
CA LEU A 34 -14.30 16.44 -6.59
C LEU A 34 -14.54 15.09 -5.94
N GLY A 35 -14.52 14.02 -6.74
CA GLY A 35 -14.75 12.65 -6.27
C GLY A 35 -13.68 12.19 -5.27
N GLY A 36 -12.41 12.51 -5.55
CA GLY A 36 -11.28 12.20 -4.69
C GLY A 36 -11.37 12.92 -3.35
N LEU A 37 -11.59 14.24 -3.37
CA LEU A 37 -11.73 15.04 -2.14
C LEU A 37 -12.96 14.65 -1.32
N HIS A 38 -14.09 14.34 -1.96
CA HIS A 38 -15.27 13.80 -1.30
C HIS A 38 -14.92 12.49 -0.57
N HIS A 39 -14.22 11.57 -1.23
CA HIS A 39 -13.83 10.32 -0.61
C HIS A 39 -12.92 10.57 0.61
N ALA A 40 -11.91 11.42 0.47
CA ALA A 40 -10.97 11.74 1.53
C ALA A 40 -11.67 12.32 2.76
N TRP A 41 -12.53 13.34 2.61
CA TRP A 41 -13.21 13.89 3.77
C TRP A 41 -14.32 12.99 4.37
N MET A 42 -14.92 12.09 3.58
CA MET A 42 -16.01 11.22 4.07
C MET A 42 -15.53 9.92 4.72
N TYR A 43 -14.48 9.31 4.15
CA TYR A 43 -14.07 7.95 4.49
C TYR A 43 -12.66 7.88 5.08
N GLU A 44 -11.78 8.85 4.79
CA GLU A 44 -10.46 8.87 5.42
C GLU A 44 -10.54 9.55 6.80
N PRO A 45 -9.93 8.95 7.83
CA PRO A 45 -10.06 9.49 9.17
C PRO A 45 -9.31 10.83 9.33
N LYS A 46 -10.08 11.91 9.48
CA LYS A 46 -9.73 13.21 10.08
C LYS A 46 -8.84 14.18 9.27
N GLY A 47 -8.68 14.03 7.96
CA GLY A 47 -7.99 15.07 7.17
C GLY A 47 -8.80 16.36 7.09
N ILE A 48 -8.29 17.46 7.64
CA ILE A 48 -8.96 18.78 7.61
C ILE A 48 -8.39 19.65 6.49
N LEU A 49 -7.06 19.65 6.36
CA LEU A 49 -6.33 20.40 5.34
C LEU A 49 -5.36 19.48 4.64
N TYR A 50 -5.14 19.74 3.35
CA TYR A 50 -4.22 19.00 2.50
C TYR A 50 -3.23 19.97 1.89
N ARG A 51 -1.99 19.52 1.75
CA ARG A 51 -0.88 20.22 1.11
C ARG A 51 -0.43 19.37 -0.08
N HIS A 52 0.04 20.06 -1.13
CA HIS A 52 0.64 19.42 -2.30
C HIS A 52 1.65 18.32 -1.92
N GLY A 53 1.64 17.25 -2.72
CA GLY A 53 2.40 16.03 -2.45
C GLY A 53 1.74 15.17 -1.38
N GLY A 54 0.41 15.23 -1.22
CA GLY A 54 -0.41 14.34 -0.37
C GLY A 54 -0.31 14.50 1.16
N TYR A 55 0.37 15.54 1.66
CA TYR A 55 0.49 15.78 3.11
C TYR A 55 -0.85 16.29 3.67
N TRP A 56 -1.20 15.90 4.89
CA TRP A 56 -2.50 16.27 5.45
C TRP A 56 -2.43 16.56 6.95
N TRP A 57 -3.26 17.51 7.40
CA TRP A 57 -3.33 17.95 8.79
C TRP A 57 -4.63 17.49 9.43
N ASP A 58 -4.54 16.91 10.62
CA ASP A 58 -5.67 16.30 11.33
C ASP A 58 -6.31 17.17 12.41
N GLY A 59 -5.87 18.43 12.53
CA GLY A 59 -6.26 19.35 13.60
C GLY A 59 -5.22 19.46 14.72
N GLU A 60 -4.34 18.47 14.86
CA GLU A 60 -3.26 18.46 15.84
C GLU A 60 -1.89 18.39 15.17
N ARG A 61 -1.73 17.50 14.18
CA ARG A 61 -0.44 17.17 13.55
C ARG A 61 -0.60 17.00 12.05
N TRP A 62 0.49 17.27 11.33
CA TRP A 62 0.63 16.86 9.95
C TRP A 62 1.08 15.41 9.87
N ASN A 63 0.56 14.75 8.85
CA ASN A 63 0.84 13.39 8.49
C ASN A 63 1.31 13.37 7.04
N ARG A 64 2.18 12.40 6.75
CA ARG A 64 2.63 12.09 5.39
C ARG A 64 1.48 11.54 4.55
N PRO A 65 1.66 11.49 3.23
CA PRO A 65 0.75 10.79 2.32
C PRO A 65 0.39 9.38 2.80
N ALA A 66 -0.90 9.05 2.70
CA ALA A 66 -1.47 7.78 3.13
C ALA A 66 -1.11 6.64 2.15
N LEU A 67 0.14 6.19 2.19
CA LEU A 67 0.70 5.24 1.19
C LEU A 67 0.77 3.79 1.66
N VAL A 68 1.02 3.54 2.95
CA VAL A 68 1.29 2.19 3.45
C VAL A 68 0.01 1.56 3.97
N TRP A 69 -0.47 0.50 3.31
CA TRP A 69 -1.69 -0.19 3.71
C TRP A 69 -1.50 -1.08 4.95
N ASP A 70 -2.28 -0.83 6.00
CA ASP A 70 -2.37 -1.69 7.18
C ASP A 70 -3.63 -2.56 7.12
N GLY A 71 -3.46 -3.78 6.64
CA GLY A 71 -4.53 -4.77 6.54
C GLY A 71 -5.16 -5.17 7.87
N ALA A 72 -4.48 -4.97 9.02
CA ALA A 72 -5.06 -5.28 10.33
C ALA A 72 -6.10 -4.24 10.80
N TYR A 73 -6.06 -3.04 10.20
CA TYR A 73 -6.97 -1.93 10.49
C TYR A 73 -7.79 -1.46 9.28
N GLU A 74 -7.60 -2.08 8.12
CA GLU A 74 -8.24 -1.74 6.84
C GLU A 74 -8.13 -0.25 6.50
N ARG A 75 -6.93 0.30 6.71
CA ARG A 75 -6.63 1.70 6.42
C ARG A 75 -5.15 1.88 6.13
N CYS A 76 -4.81 2.98 5.48
CA CYS A 76 -3.41 3.39 5.42
C CYS A 76 -2.89 3.80 6.81
N ASP A 77 -1.66 3.39 7.10
CA ASP A 77 -0.93 3.73 8.32
C ASP A 77 -0.72 5.25 8.40
N LYS A 78 -1.03 5.83 9.57
CA LYS A 78 -0.95 7.28 9.79
C LYS A 78 0.45 7.64 10.26
N ARG A 79 1.29 8.08 9.34
CA ARG A 79 2.68 8.43 9.63
C ARG A 79 2.82 9.93 9.89
N PRO A 80 3.12 10.36 11.13
CA PRO A 80 3.27 11.78 11.43
C PRO A 80 4.52 12.35 10.75
N VAL A 81 4.48 13.65 10.42
CA VAL A 81 5.67 14.37 9.96
C VAL A 81 6.56 14.69 11.15
N GLU A 82 7.81 14.25 11.09
CA GLU A 82 8.77 14.44 12.17
C GLU A 82 9.28 15.89 12.21
N ARG A 83 9.41 16.45 13.43
CA ARG A 83 9.91 17.82 13.66
C ARG A 83 9.17 18.89 12.83
N GLN A 84 7.89 18.67 12.61
CA GLN A 84 7.02 19.62 11.93
C GLN A 84 6.87 20.94 12.70
N VAL A 85 6.71 22.03 11.94
CA VAL A 85 6.26 23.33 12.42
C VAL A 85 5.11 23.77 11.52
N THR A 86 3.92 23.88 12.10
CA THR A 86 2.76 24.43 11.39
C THR A 86 2.96 25.92 11.14
N ILE A 87 2.88 26.33 9.88
CA ILE A 87 3.00 27.73 9.46
C ILE A 87 1.61 28.34 9.42
N THR A 88 1.42 29.41 10.18
CA THR A 88 0.14 30.12 10.27
C THR A 88 0.15 31.39 9.43
N ALA A 89 -1.03 31.95 9.19
CA ALA A 89 -1.16 33.24 8.51
C ALA A 89 -0.42 34.35 9.27
N ALA A 90 -0.40 34.29 10.61
CA ALA A 90 0.36 35.24 11.42
C ALA A 90 1.87 35.14 11.13
N ASP A 91 2.42 33.93 10.99
CA ASP A 91 3.85 33.73 10.72
C ASP A 91 4.26 34.28 9.34
N VAL A 92 3.46 34.04 8.31
CA VAL A 92 3.71 34.53 6.95
C VAL A 92 3.61 36.06 6.89
N LEU A 93 2.64 36.65 7.58
CA LEU A 93 2.36 38.09 7.56
C LEU A 93 3.26 38.91 8.51
N ARG A 94 4.24 38.29 9.19
CA ARG A 94 5.30 39.04 9.91
C ARG A 94 6.24 39.77 8.96
N SER A 95 6.45 39.24 7.75
CA SER A 95 7.26 39.89 6.73
C SER A 95 6.48 41.01 6.04
N PRO A 96 7.15 42.07 5.54
CA PRO A 96 6.50 43.14 4.81
C PRO A 96 5.71 42.61 3.61
N CYS A 97 4.41 42.86 3.59
CA CYS A 97 3.49 42.48 2.52
C CYS A 97 2.58 43.67 2.19
N GLN A 98 2.09 43.72 0.95
CA GLN A 98 1.33 44.82 0.38
C GLN A 98 0.02 44.32 -0.23
N ALA A 99 -1.04 44.27 0.59
CA ALA A 99 -2.36 43.79 0.17
C ALA A 99 -2.93 44.47 -1.09
N HIS A 100 -2.51 45.70 -1.41
CA HIS A 100 -2.97 46.43 -2.60
C HIS A 100 -2.34 45.93 -3.91
N ASN A 101 -1.27 45.13 -3.85
CA ASN A 101 -0.67 44.47 -5.01
C ASN A 101 -1.39 43.17 -5.39
N ALA A 102 -2.28 42.69 -4.53
CA ALA A 102 -3.09 41.50 -4.79
C ALA A 102 -4.41 41.85 -5.46
N SER A 103 -4.97 40.87 -6.17
CA SER A 103 -6.28 40.98 -6.84
C SER A 103 -7.21 39.84 -6.44
N ILE A 104 -8.51 40.05 -6.64
CA ILE A 104 -9.55 39.04 -6.41
C ILE A 104 -10.08 38.62 -7.78
N ALA A 105 -9.94 37.33 -8.08
CA ALA A 105 -10.48 36.76 -9.29
C ALA A 105 -12.01 36.62 -9.22
N THR A 106 -12.67 36.74 -10.38
CA THR A 106 -14.08 36.36 -10.52
C THR A 106 -14.16 34.95 -11.07
N ILE A 107 -15.15 34.18 -10.60
CA ILE A 107 -15.27 32.78 -10.95
C ILE A 107 -15.47 32.53 -12.46
N ALA A 108 -16.20 33.43 -13.12
CA ALA A 108 -16.48 33.34 -14.56
C ALA A 108 -15.22 33.51 -15.43
N SER A 109 -14.16 34.11 -14.88
CA SER A 109 -12.89 34.35 -15.57
C SER A 109 -11.73 33.64 -14.89
N PHE A 110 -12.01 32.70 -13.98
CA PHE A 110 -10.98 32.00 -13.24
C PHE A 110 -10.38 30.91 -14.11
N THR A 111 -9.06 30.93 -14.24
CA THR A 111 -8.27 29.84 -14.80
C THR A 111 -7.27 29.44 -13.73
N ALA A 112 -7.15 28.14 -13.46
CA ALA A 112 -6.14 27.64 -12.54
C ALA A 112 -4.75 28.00 -13.07
N PRO A 113 -3.89 28.63 -12.25
CA PRO A 113 -2.55 28.97 -12.70
C PRO A 113 -1.70 27.70 -12.83
N GLU A 114 -0.95 27.58 -13.93
CA GLU A 114 -0.02 26.46 -14.16
C GLU A 114 1.25 26.54 -13.29
N ALA A 115 1.47 27.69 -12.64
CA ALA A 115 2.61 27.95 -11.78
C ALA A 115 2.13 28.55 -10.43
N PRO A 116 2.95 28.51 -9.38
CA PRO A 116 2.63 29.15 -8.11
C PRO A 116 2.23 30.62 -8.30
N VAL A 117 1.19 31.05 -7.58
CA VAL A 117 0.68 32.42 -7.66
C VAL A 117 1.77 33.41 -7.23
N ALA A 118 2.13 34.33 -8.12
CA ALA A 118 3.07 35.40 -7.81
C ALA A 118 2.54 36.28 -6.66
N ASN A 119 3.43 36.79 -5.81
CA ASN A 119 3.08 37.63 -4.66
C ASN A 119 2.03 36.99 -3.73
N TRP A 120 2.05 35.67 -3.54
CA TRP A 120 1.13 34.94 -2.65
C TRP A 120 0.95 35.61 -1.27
N GLN A 121 2.01 36.16 -0.70
CA GLN A 121 1.97 36.86 0.60
C GLN A 121 1.06 38.10 0.57
N ASP A 122 1.03 38.84 -0.55
CA ASP A 122 0.15 40.00 -0.73
C ASP A 122 -1.32 39.54 -0.82
N HIS A 123 -1.58 38.40 -1.48
CA HIS A 123 -2.92 37.80 -1.53
C HIS A 123 -3.40 37.35 -0.15
N LEU A 124 -2.52 36.75 0.65
CA LEU A 124 -2.81 36.39 2.04
C LEU A 124 -3.08 37.63 2.91
N ALA A 125 -2.34 38.72 2.70
CA ALA A 125 -2.55 39.98 3.40
C ALA A 125 -3.91 40.59 3.06
N LEU A 126 -4.30 40.58 1.78
CA LEU A 126 -5.62 41.03 1.33
C LEU A 126 -6.75 40.18 1.94
N TRP A 127 -6.57 38.86 1.98
CA TRP A 127 -7.51 37.94 2.65
C TRP A 127 -7.66 38.28 4.14
N ALA A 128 -6.55 38.50 4.85
CA ALA A 128 -6.55 38.82 6.28
C ALA A 128 -7.29 40.13 6.58
N GLN A 129 -7.07 41.18 5.76
CA GLN A 129 -7.76 42.47 5.89
C GLN A 129 -9.27 42.36 5.68
N ARG A 130 -9.73 41.56 4.72
CA ARG A 130 -11.16 41.38 4.47
C ARG A 130 -11.83 40.54 5.54
N ARG A 131 -11.15 39.50 6.03
CA ARG A 131 -11.67 38.61 7.06
C ARG A 131 -11.82 39.30 8.42
N SER A 132 -10.90 40.19 8.80
CA SER A 132 -10.98 40.91 10.08
C SER A 132 -12.22 41.79 10.21
N SER A 133 -12.84 42.15 9.09
CA SER A 133 -14.09 42.92 9.03
C SER A 133 -15.36 42.08 9.32
N GLY A 134 -15.26 40.75 9.37
CA GLY A 134 -16.38 39.83 9.62
C GLY A 134 -16.52 39.44 11.09
N SER A 135 -17.77 39.36 11.59
CA SER A 135 -18.05 38.84 12.93
C SER A 135 -17.74 37.34 13.03
N GLY A 136 -16.99 36.93 14.05
CA GLY A 136 -16.65 35.51 14.29
C GLY A 136 -15.36 35.02 13.63
N SER A 137 -14.54 35.92 13.07
CA SER A 137 -13.24 35.57 12.50
C SER A 137 -12.26 35.09 13.57
N ARG A 138 -11.68 33.89 13.37
CA ARG A 138 -10.60 33.39 14.22
C ARG A 138 -9.30 34.20 14.05
N PRO A 139 -8.45 34.27 15.09
CA PRO A 139 -7.14 34.91 15.02
C PRO A 139 -6.25 34.29 13.92
N LEU A 140 -5.28 35.06 13.42
CA LEU A 140 -4.40 34.64 12.31
C LEU A 140 -3.47 33.50 12.72
N GLU A 141 -3.14 33.42 14.01
CA GLU A 141 -2.39 32.33 14.64
C GLU A 141 -3.15 31.00 14.61
N ALA A 142 -4.47 31.04 14.44
CA ALA A 142 -5.30 29.84 14.30
C ALA A 142 -5.61 29.50 12.83
N CYS A 143 -5.04 30.25 11.88
CA CYS A 143 -5.26 30.05 10.44
C CYS A 143 -4.03 29.39 9.82
N VAL A 144 -4.07 28.07 9.69
CA VAL A 144 -3.00 27.26 9.09
C VAL A 144 -2.87 27.57 7.60
N VAL A 145 -1.64 27.77 7.12
CA VAL A 145 -1.32 28.06 5.71
C VAL A 145 -0.44 26.98 5.11
N ASP A 146 0.56 26.51 5.86
CA ASP A 146 1.52 25.52 5.35
C ASP A 146 2.18 24.74 6.51
N LEU A 147 3.13 23.89 6.15
CA LEU A 147 3.98 23.10 7.00
C LEU A 147 5.45 23.35 6.63
N HIS A 148 6.28 23.60 7.64
CA HIS A 148 7.71 23.46 7.52
C HIS A 148 8.17 22.19 8.24
N ALA A 149 8.99 21.39 7.58
CA ALA A 149 9.60 20.21 8.18
C ALA A 149 10.93 19.89 7.49
N PRO A 150 11.93 19.34 8.20
CA PRO A 150 13.21 18.98 7.59
C PRO A 150 13.11 18.00 6.42
N GLU A 151 12.07 17.16 6.38
CA GLU A 151 11.83 16.25 5.25
C GLU A 151 11.25 16.95 4.01
N LEU A 152 10.85 18.22 4.11
CA LEU A 152 10.32 19.03 3.02
C LEU A 152 11.36 20.00 2.42
N GLU A 153 12.61 19.92 2.87
CA GLU A 153 13.71 20.69 2.28
C GLU A 153 14.16 20.08 0.95
N ALA A 154 14.24 20.91 -0.10
CA ALA A 154 14.42 20.45 -1.48
C ALA A 154 15.76 19.71 -1.75
N ASP A 155 16.76 19.91 -0.90
CA ASP A 155 18.04 19.19 -0.93
C ASP A 155 17.91 17.73 -0.46
N THR A 156 16.85 17.40 0.28
CA THR A 156 16.54 16.04 0.74
C THR A 156 15.68 15.24 -0.24
N PHE A 157 15.21 15.88 -1.32
CA PHE A 157 14.32 15.23 -2.27
C PHE A 157 15.05 14.30 -3.22
N VAL A 158 14.46 13.15 -3.44
CA VAL A 158 14.92 12.12 -4.37
C VAL A 158 14.14 12.20 -5.67
N ASP A 159 14.83 12.00 -6.79
CA ASP A 159 14.24 11.85 -8.11
C ASP A 159 13.87 10.38 -8.37
N MET A 160 13.48 10.08 -9.61
CA MET A 160 13.18 8.71 -10.04
C MET A 160 14.34 7.74 -9.80
N ALA A 161 15.59 8.17 -10.04
CA ALA A 161 16.76 7.31 -9.82
C ALA A 161 16.96 7.00 -8.32
N GLY A 162 16.72 7.99 -7.46
CA GLY A 162 16.70 7.79 -6.01
C GLY A 162 15.57 6.84 -5.58
N LEU A 163 14.37 6.97 -6.17
CA LEU A 163 13.24 6.08 -5.90
C LEU A 163 13.54 4.62 -6.29
N THR A 164 14.12 4.39 -7.47
CA THR A 164 14.61 3.09 -7.94
C THR A 164 15.63 2.49 -6.96
N LYS A 165 16.57 3.32 -6.46
CA LYS A 165 17.57 2.87 -5.48
C LYS A 165 16.96 2.48 -4.13
N ILE A 166 15.98 3.24 -3.65
CA ILE A 166 15.31 2.97 -2.36
C ILE A 166 14.47 1.70 -2.45
N THR A 167 13.77 1.50 -3.56
CA THR A 167 12.94 0.30 -3.79
C THR A 167 13.74 -0.93 -4.16
N ALA A 168 15.01 -0.79 -4.56
CA ALA A 168 15.82 -1.87 -5.09
C ALA A 168 15.14 -2.61 -6.26
N VAL A 169 14.30 -1.90 -7.02
CA VAL A 169 13.64 -2.38 -8.24
C VAL A 169 14.48 -1.95 -9.45
N PRO A 170 14.69 -2.79 -10.48
CA PRO A 170 15.33 -2.35 -11.70
C PRO A 170 14.60 -1.18 -12.35
N ALA A 171 15.32 -0.26 -13.00
CA ALA A 171 14.70 0.92 -13.62
C ALA A 171 13.66 0.55 -14.70
N ASP A 172 13.86 -0.56 -15.40
CA ASP A 172 12.94 -1.06 -16.43
C ASP A 172 11.63 -1.63 -15.85
N ASP A 173 11.62 -1.96 -14.56
CA ASP A 173 10.44 -2.46 -13.84
C ASP A 173 9.70 -1.34 -13.08
N MET A 174 10.19 -0.09 -13.14
CA MET A 174 9.50 1.06 -12.56
C MET A 174 8.31 1.47 -13.43
N PRO A 175 7.25 2.07 -12.85
CA PRO A 175 6.08 2.52 -13.61
C PRO A 175 6.46 3.46 -14.77
N ASP A 176 6.12 3.08 -16.01
CA ASP A 176 6.44 3.90 -17.20
C ASP A 176 5.50 5.12 -17.26
N LEU A 177 6.09 6.29 -17.05
CA LEU A 177 5.39 7.58 -17.06
C LEU A 177 4.70 7.88 -18.40
N ARG A 178 5.13 7.28 -19.53
CA ARG A 178 4.53 7.47 -20.85
C ARG A 178 3.21 6.74 -21.03
N TYR A 179 3.00 5.66 -20.29
CA TYR A 179 1.84 4.78 -20.42
C TYR A 179 0.92 4.84 -19.19
N GLY A 180 0.91 5.97 -18.47
CA GLY A 180 0.05 6.20 -17.31
C GLY A 180 0.59 5.67 -15.98
N GLY A 181 1.85 5.21 -15.93
CA GLY A 181 2.52 4.74 -14.71
C GLY A 181 2.65 5.82 -13.62
N ALA A 182 2.45 7.10 -13.96
CA ALA A 182 2.36 8.18 -12.99
C ALA A 182 1.31 7.94 -11.89
N LYS A 183 0.22 7.19 -12.19
CA LYS A 183 -0.82 6.85 -11.21
C LYS A 183 -0.39 5.81 -10.18
N GLU A 184 0.69 5.09 -10.43
CA GLU A 184 1.24 4.07 -9.51
C GLU A 184 2.30 4.66 -8.57
N LEU A 185 2.71 5.90 -8.81
CA LEU A 185 3.67 6.65 -8.02
C LEU A 185 2.92 7.56 -7.01
N PRO A 186 3.55 7.89 -5.87
CA PRO A 186 2.97 8.86 -4.95
C PRO A 186 2.99 10.26 -5.57
N GLU A 187 2.11 11.15 -5.11
CA GLU A 187 2.11 12.54 -5.55
C GLU A 187 3.49 13.18 -5.23
N PRO A 188 4.15 13.83 -6.21
CA PRO A 188 5.45 14.48 -6.00
C PRO A 188 5.32 15.68 -5.06
N GLN A 189 6.37 15.98 -4.31
CA GLN A 189 6.45 17.22 -3.52
C GLN A 189 6.99 18.39 -4.38
N GLU A 190 7.66 18.09 -5.49
CA GLU A 190 8.18 19.06 -6.44
C GLU A 190 8.16 18.50 -7.86
N GLY A 191 7.83 19.37 -8.82
CA GLY A 191 7.94 19.09 -10.26
C GLY A 191 6.84 18.18 -10.83
N THR A 192 6.87 18.02 -12.15
CA THR A 192 5.92 17.21 -12.92
C THR A 192 6.66 16.38 -13.97
N GLY A 193 6.02 15.30 -14.45
CA GLY A 193 6.59 14.40 -15.45
C GLY A 193 7.93 13.80 -15.01
N GLN A 194 8.99 14.05 -15.79
CA GLN A 194 10.34 13.54 -15.51
C GLN A 194 11.07 14.34 -14.42
N ALA A 195 10.58 15.52 -14.04
CA ALA A 195 11.16 16.37 -13.00
C ALA A 195 10.51 16.13 -11.63
N MET A 196 9.70 15.08 -11.48
CA MET A 196 9.08 14.72 -10.20
C MET A 196 10.13 14.37 -9.17
N ARG A 197 9.99 14.95 -7.97
CA ARG A 197 10.85 14.69 -6.82
C ARG A 197 10.00 14.48 -5.58
N TRP A 198 10.45 13.56 -4.73
CA TRP A 198 9.76 13.16 -3.51
C TRP A 198 10.66 13.37 -2.29
N SER A 199 10.06 13.65 -1.14
CA SER A 199 10.80 13.58 0.12
C SER A 199 11.31 12.16 0.35
N LEU A 200 12.50 12.05 0.93
CA LEU A 200 13.08 10.74 1.25
C LEU A 200 12.14 9.85 2.10
N PRO A 201 11.41 10.36 3.11
CA PRO A 201 10.45 9.54 3.84
C PRO A 201 9.26 9.09 3.01
N VAL A 202 8.70 9.94 2.14
CA VAL A 202 7.61 9.55 1.22
C VAL A 202 8.07 8.45 0.26
N ALA A 203 9.28 8.57 -0.27
CA ALA A 203 9.86 7.54 -1.14
C ALA A 203 10.03 6.19 -0.41
N ARG A 204 10.38 6.20 0.88
CA ARG A 204 10.46 4.98 1.71
C ARG A 204 9.09 4.39 2.02
N ASP A 205 8.10 5.22 2.32
CA ASP A 205 6.73 4.79 2.57
C ASP A 205 6.15 4.13 1.31
N TRP A 206 6.37 4.71 0.13
CA TRP A 206 6.00 4.08 -1.13
C TRP A 206 6.74 2.76 -1.38
N ALA A 207 8.05 2.72 -1.12
CA ALA A 207 8.86 1.50 -1.26
C ALA A 207 8.33 0.36 -0.41
N GLU A 208 7.96 0.65 0.84
CA GLU A 208 7.39 -0.32 1.75
C GLU A 208 6.07 -0.89 1.21
N ASN A 209 5.15 -0.03 0.75
CA ASN A 209 3.89 -0.47 0.16
C ASN A 209 4.12 -1.29 -1.13
N PHE A 210 5.09 -0.87 -1.95
CA PHE A 210 5.47 -1.61 -3.15
C PHE A 210 6.00 -3.00 -2.81
N HIS A 211 6.87 -3.14 -1.80
CA HIS A 211 7.37 -4.43 -1.33
C HIS A 211 6.29 -5.28 -0.69
N GLN A 212 5.33 -4.69 0.01
CA GLN A 212 4.19 -5.44 0.55
C GLN A 212 3.32 -6.04 -0.57
N LYS A 213 3.08 -5.28 -1.65
CA LYS A 213 2.27 -5.70 -2.79
C LYS A 213 3.00 -6.69 -3.72
N ASN A 214 4.26 -6.40 -4.05
CA ASN A 214 5.01 -7.12 -5.10
C ASN A 214 6.13 -8.02 -4.56
N GLY A 215 6.63 -7.75 -3.36
CA GLY A 215 7.76 -8.44 -2.77
C GLY A 215 7.55 -9.95 -2.61
N PRO A 216 6.40 -10.43 -2.07
CA PRO A 216 6.11 -11.86 -2.01
C PRO A 216 6.17 -12.56 -3.36
N ARG A 217 5.65 -11.94 -4.44
CA ARG A 217 5.70 -12.46 -5.81
C ARG A 217 7.13 -12.61 -6.32
N ILE A 218 7.95 -11.59 -6.10
CA ILE A 218 9.36 -11.59 -6.51
C ILE A 218 10.15 -12.61 -5.69
N LEU A 219 10.01 -12.58 -4.37
CA LEU A 219 10.73 -13.45 -3.42
C LEU A 219 10.40 -14.93 -3.61
N LEU A 220 9.13 -15.24 -3.90
CA LEU A 220 8.64 -16.60 -4.11
C LEU A 220 8.48 -16.91 -5.60
N SER A 221 9.34 -16.37 -6.45
CA SER A 221 9.43 -16.73 -7.87
C SER A 221 10.54 -17.73 -8.14
N ALA A 222 10.42 -18.48 -9.24
CA ALA A 222 11.44 -19.35 -9.77
C ALA A 222 11.38 -19.38 -11.30
N THR A 223 12.53 -19.55 -11.94
CA THR A 223 12.61 -19.68 -13.40
C THR A 223 12.28 -21.11 -13.82
N THR A 224 11.34 -21.26 -14.76
CA THR A 224 10.97 -22.56 -15.34
C THR A 224 12.01 -23.09 -16.32
N SER A 225 11.86 -24.34 -16.76
CA SER A 225 12.65 -24.92 -17.86
C SER A 225 12.51 -24.14 -19.19
N TYR A 226 11.44 -23.38 -19.36
CA TYR A 226 11.17 -22.54 -20.52
C TYR A 226 11.76 -21.12 -20.40
N ASN A 227 12.59 -20.87 -19.40
CA ASN A 227 13.19 -19.56 -19.12
C ASN A 227 12.14 -18.45 -18.85
N THR A 228 11.02 -18.82 -18.24
CA THR A 228 9.97 -17.89 -17.80
C THR A 228 9.91 -17.83 -16.28
N THR A 229 9.72 -16.63 -15.71
CA THR A 229 9.55 -16.43 -14.28
C THR A 229 8.13 -16.80 -13.88
N GLN A 230 7.98 -17.74 -12.95
CA GLN A 230 6.69 -18.21 -12.43
C GLN A 230 6.75 -18.31 -10.90
N PRO A 231 5.60 -18.38 -10.20
CA PRO A 231 5.60 -18.64 -8.76
C PRO A 231 6.28 -19.98 -8.43
N ALA A 232 7.07 -19.98 -7.37
CA ALA A 232 7.93 -21.10 -7.01
C ALA A 232 7.13 -22.38 -6.71
N GLY A 233 5.89 -22.25 -6.25
CA GLY A 233 4.98 -23.38 -6.05
C GLY A 233 4.62 -24.09 -7.37
N LEU A 234 4.39 -23.32 -8.44
CA LEU A 234 4.15 -23.88 -9.78
C LEU A 234 5.38 -24.62 -10.29
N THR A 235 6.54 -23.98 -10.21
CA THR A 235 7.80 -24.56 -10.69
C THR A 235 8.16 -25.83 -9.92
N ASP A 236 7.97 -25.85 -8.60
CA ASP A 236 8.18 -27.05 -7.77
C ASP A 236 7.19 -28.17 -8.13
N SER A 237 5.90 -27.83 -8.28
CA SER A 237 4.86 -28.79 -8.68
C SER A 237 5.15 -29.38 -10.05
N HIS A 238 5.53 -28.54 -11.03
CA HIS A 238 5.97 -28.95 -12.35
C HIS A 238 7.16 -29.91 -12.27
N ASN A 239 8.23 -29.51 -11.59
CA ASN A 239 9.46 -30.31 -11.50
C ASN A 239 9.21 -31.67 -10.83
N ARG A 240 8.38 -31.71 -9.78
CA ARG A 240 8.01 -32.94 -9.09
C ARG A 240 7.15 -33.85 -9.96
N LEU A 241 6.10 -33.31 -10.58
CA LEU A 241 5.20 -34.08 -11.45
C LEU A 241 5.93 -34.62 -12.68
N ARG A 242 6.85 -33.84 -13.25
CA ARG A 242 7.71 -34.28 -14.35
C ARG A 242 8.54 -35.50 -13.97
N GLY A 243 9.12 -35.50 -12.77
CA GLY A 243 9.87 -36.66 -12.25
C GLY A 243 8.99 -37.90 -12.13
N ASN A 244 7.80 -37.74 -11.56
CA ASN A 244 6.83 -38.83 -11.39
C ASN A 244 6.35 -39.38 -12.76
N PHE A 245 5.93 -38.50 -13.68
CA PHE A 245 5.46 -38.92 -15.00
C PHE A 245 6.56 -39.54 -15.84
N LEU A 246 7.80 -39.04 -15.77
CA LEU A 246 8.92 -39.67 -16.46
C LEU A 246 9.18 -41.06 -15.90
N GLU A 247 9.13 -41.23 -14.58
CA GLU A 247 9.26 -42.54 -13.93
C GLU A 247 8.17 -43.50 -14.43
N ASP A 248 6.90 -43.06 -14.43
CA ASP A 248 5.76 -43.87 -14.85
C ASP A 248 5.79 -44.23 -16.34
N LEU A 249 6.22 -43.31 -17.22
CA LEU A 249 6.30 -43.54 -18.66
C LEU A 249 7.45 -44.47 -19.06
N THR A 250 8.52 -44.51 -18.25
CA THR A 250 9.75 -45.26 -18.57
C THR A 250 9.87 -46.58 -17.80
N LYS A 251 9.26 -46.72 -16.62
CA LYS A 251 9.28 -47.95 -15.83
C LYS A 251 8.07 -48.83 -16.14
N PRO A 252 8.25 -50.16 -16.30
CA PRO A 252 7.13 -51.10 -16.38
C PRO A 252 6.27 -51.07 -15.10
N SER A 253 5.05 -50.53 -15.15
CA SER A 253 4.07 -50.79 -14.10
C SER A 253 3.50 -52.22 -14.29
N GLY A 254 4.06 -53.20 -13.58
CA GLY A 254 3.61 -54.60 -13.61
C GLY A 254 4.47 -55.55 -14.47
N THR A 255 4.33 -56.85 -14.22
CA THR A 255 5.28 -57.91 -14.64
C THR A 255 5.42 -58.17 -16.14
N ARG A 256 4.70 -57.47 -17.03
CA ARG A 256 4.67 -57.80 -18.48
C ARG A 256 4.46 -56.63 -19.46
N ARG A 257 4.81 -55.37 -19.14
CA ARG A 257 4.73 -54.28 -20.14
C ARG A 257 6.09 -53.66 -20.43
N LYS A 258 6.43 -53.56 -21.73
CA LYS A 258 7.58 -52.76 -22.19
C LYS A 258 7.30 -51.28 -21.86
N PRO A 259 8.33 -50.44 -21.64
CA PRO A 259 8.14 -48.99 -21.51
C PRO A 259 7.28 -48.46 -22.67
N PHE A 260 6.25 -47.67 -22.37
CA PHE A 260 5.33 -47.14 -23.39
C PHE A 260 6.02 -46.10 -24.29
N LEU A 261 6.98 -45.34 -23.73
CA LEU A 261 7.78 -44.35 -24.43
C LEU A 261 9.25 -44.46 -23.97
N LYS A 262 10.20 -43.97 -24.80
CA LYS A 262 11.64 -44.02 -24.50
C LYS A 262 12.33 -42.72 -24.90
N GLY A 263 13.48 -42.45 -24.29
CA GLY A 263 14.39 -41.39 -24.72
C GLY A 263 13.81 -39.99 -24.55
N GLU A 264 13.94 -39.16 -25.57
CA GLU A 264 13.42 -37.78 -25.59
C GLU A 264 11.89 -37.74 -25.57
N ASP A 265 11.21 -38.68 -26.24
CA ASP A 265 9.73 -38.68 -26.33
C ASP A 265 9.07 -38.84 -24.96
N ALA A 266 9.63 -39.71 -24.10
CA ALA A 266 9.16 -39.86 -22.72
C ALA A 266 9.42 -38.61 -21.87
N ARG A 267 10.53 -37.89 -22.12
CA ARG A 267 10.87 -36.65 -21.42
C ARG A 267 9.95 -35.51 -21.84
N GLN A 268 9.70 -35.34 -23.13
CA GLN A 268 8.77 -34.34 -23.63
C GLN A 268 7.35 -34.59 -23.13
N ALA A 269 6.85 -35.82 -23.25
CA ALA A 269 5.52 -36.17 -22.76
C ALA A 269 5.36 -35.95 -21.25
N ALA A 270 6.39 -36.30 -20.46
CA ALA A 270 6.39 -36.05 -19.02
C ALA A 270 6.37 -34.55 -18.68
N ASP A 271 7.14 -33.73 -19.40
CA ASP A 271 7.20 -32.27 -19.22
C ASP A 271 5.84 -31.63 -19.58
N ASP A 272 5.24 -31.98 -20.72
CA ASP A 272 3.93 -31.45 -21.16
C ASP A 272 2.80 -31.84 -20.19
N LEU A 273 2.77 -33.09 -19.74
CA LEU A 273 1.79 -33.57 -18.75
C LEU A 273 1.99 -32.87 -17.40
N ALA A 274 3.24 -32.70 -16.97
CA ALA A 274 3.56 -32.01 -15.72
C ALA A 274 3.14 -30.55 -15.77
N TRP A 275 3.38 -29.86 -16.89
CA TRP A 275 3.00 -28.47 -17.05
C TRP A 275 1.47 -28.31 -17.01
N THR A 276 0.74 -29.16 -17.73
CA THR A 276 -0.72 -29.16 -17.74
C THR A 276 -1.30 -29.40 -16.35
N ALA A 277 -0.77 -30.39 -15.62
CA ALA A 277 -1.23 -30.69 -14.27
C ALA A 277 -0.87 -29.59 -13.27
N ALA A 278 0.37 -29.08 -13.28
CA ALA A 278 0.81 -28.01 -12.38
C ALA A 278 0.07 -26.69 -12.62
N SER A 279 -0.15 -26.31 -13.89
CA SER A 279 -0.95 -25.13 -14.24
C SER A 279 -2.41 -25.29 -13.84
N SER A 280 -3.00 -26.49 -13.95
CA SER A 280 -4.36 -26.77 -13.46
C SER A 280 -4.48 -26.70 -11.94
N LEU A 281 -3.41 -27.05 -11.22
CA LEU A 281 -3.32 -26.90 -9.76
C LEU A 281 -3.22 -25.43 -9.34
N MET A 282 -2.62 -24.56 -10.16
CA MET A 282 -2.36 -23.15 -9.81
C MET A 282 -3.40 -22.17 -10.35
N TYR A 283 -3.72 -22.26 -11.64
CA TYR A 283 -4.56 -21.31 -12.39
C TYR A 283 -5.95 -21.85 -12.69
N GLY A 284 -6.30 -23.03 -12.19
CA GLY A 284 -7.68 -23.50 -12.27
C GLY A 284 -8.60 -22.45 -11.66
N SER A 285 -9.75 -22.20 -12.30
CA SER A 285 -10.81 -21.35 -11.76
C SER A 285 -11.26 -21.84 -10.38
N ASP A 286 -12.29 -21.27 -9.75
CA ASP A 286 -12.91 -21.91 -8.57
C ASP A 286 -13.47 -23.33 -8.88
N SER A 287 -13.39 -23.80 -10.14
CA SER A 287 -13.64 -25.17 -10.63
C SER A 287 -12.36 -25.96 -10.96
N GLY A 288 -11.19 -25.42 -10.62
CA GLY A 288 -9.87 -26.03 -10.79
C GLY A 288 -9.61 -27.20 -9.84
N LEU A 289 -8.42 -27.78 -9.91
CA LEU A 289 -8.06 -28.90 -9.04
C LEU A 289 -7.95 -28.50 -7.56
N VAL A 290 -7.60 -27.24 -7.29
CA VAL A 290 -7.56 -26.66 -5.94
C VAL A 290 -8.40 -25.38 -5.91
N PRO A 291 -9.45 -25.31 -5.09
CA PRO A 291 -10.26 -24.10 -4.94
C PRO A 291 -9.52 -23.09 -4.03
N HIS A 292 -8.64 -22.27 -4.62
CA HIS A 292 -7.77 -21.36 -3.85
C HIS A 292 -8.54 -20.37 -2.96
N SER A 293 -9.71 -19.91 -3.40
CA SER A 293 -10.56 -18.99 -2.63
C SER A 293 -11.11 -19.68 -1.37
N ALA A 294 -11.66 -20.89 -1.49
CA ALA A 294 -12.12 -21.66 -0.33
C ALA A 294 -10.95 -22.10 0.56
N LEU A 295 -9.80 -22.45 -0.02
CA LEU A 295 -8.60 -22.77 0.74
C LEU A 295 -8.09 -21.56 1.54
N HIS A 296 -8.17 -20.35 0.98
CA HIS A 296 -7.84 -19.12 1.69
C HIS A 296 -8.68 -18.99 2.97
N GLU A 297 -10.00 -19.08 2.87
CA GLU A 297 -10.93 -19.00 4.01
C GLU A 297 -10.62 -20.06 5.07
N VAL A 298 -10.43 -21.31 4.65
CA VAL A 298 -10.09 -22.42 5.58
C VAL A 298 -8.76 -22.18 6.30
N LEU A 299 -7.77 -21.58 5.63
CA LEU A 299 -6.48 -21.28 6.25
C LEU A 299 -6.59 -20.14 7.27
N VAL A 300 -7.38 -19.11 6.96
CA VAL A 300 -7.70 -18.03 7.91
C VAL A 300 -8.39 -18.62 9.13
N ASP A 301 -9.46 -19.40 8.94
CA ASP A 301 -10.21 -20.03 10.02
C ASP A 301 -9.36 -21.00 10.85
N ALA A 302 -8.44 -21.75 10.24
CA ALA A 302 -7.53 -22.63 10.97
C ALA A 302 -6.60 -21.86 11.91
N VAL A 303 -6.09 -20.70 11.48
CA VAL A 303 -5.26 -19.82 12.32
C VAL A 303 -6.11 -19.16 13.40
N LEU A 304 -7.30 -18.66 13.05
CA LEU A 304 -8.22 -18.04 14.01
C LEU A 304 -8.73 -19.02 15.05
N GLY A 305 -8.99 -20.29 14.69
CA GLY A 305 -9.35 -21.34 15.62
C GLY A 305 -8.26 -21.58 16.66
N HIS A 306 -6.99 -21.62 16.22
CA HIS A 306 -5.84 -21.72 17.14
C HIS A 306 -5.75 -20.50 18.07
N LEU A 307 -5.93 -19.29 17.53
CA LEU A 307 -5.96 -18.06 18.34
C LEU A 307 -7.14 -18.02 19.31
N ALA A 308 -8.29 -18.56 18.93
CA ALA A 308 -9.47 -18.65 19.80
C ALA A 308 -9.20 -19.57 20.99
N GLU A 309 -8.53 -20.71 20.78
CA GLU A 309 -8.12 -21.59 21.87
C GLU A 309 -7.15 -20.88 22.82
N ASP A 310 -6.17 -20.14 22.29
CA ASP A 310 -5.26 -19.34 23.12
C ASP A 310 -5.99 -18.23 23.88
N ALA A 311 -6.94 -17.53 23.26
CA ALA A 311 -7.77 -16.53 23.92
C ALA A 311 -8.63 -17.14 25.05
N GLN A 312 -9.18 -18.34 24.83
CA GLN A 312 -9.98 -19.06 25.84
C GLN A 312 -9.12 -19.59 27.00
N ARG A 313 -7.92 -20.08 26.72
CA ARG A 313 -6.96 -20.52 27.75
C ARG A 313 -6.52 -19.36 28.64
N GLU A 314 -6.57 -18.13 28.14
CA GLU A 314 -5.92 -16.99 28.76
C GLU A 314 -6.90 -15.88 29.18
N HIS A 315 -7.43 -15.97 30.40
CA HIS A 315 -7.61 -14.76 31.23
C HIS A 315 -6.22 -14.27 31.73
N GLY A 316 -5.26 -14.02 30.82
CA GLY A 316 -4.05 -13.25 31.14
C GLY A 316 -2.65 -13.88 30.94
N ALA A 317 -2.43 -14.82 30.02
CA ALA A 317 -1.06 -15.05 29.57
C ALA A 317 -0.67 -14.10 28.41
N LYS A 318 0.64 -13.85 28.31
CA LYS A 318 1.20 -12.76 27.49
C LYS A 318 1.64 -13.22 26.10
N VAL A 319 1.69 -14.54 25.86
CA VAL A 319 2.42 -15.11 24.72
C VAL A 319 1.56 -16.15 24.01
N LEU A 320 1.15 -15.83 22.79
CA LEU A 320 0.46 -16.77 21.90
C LEU A 320 1.37 -17.97 21.59
N THR A 321 0.78 -19.16 21.56
CA THR A 321 1.46 -20.42 21.25
C THR A 321 1.75 -20.53 19.75
N TRP A 322 2.71 -21.36 19.38
CA TRP A 322 3.07 -21.53 17.96
C TRP A 322 1.96 -22.23 17.19
N LEU A 323 1.82 -21.87 15.92
CA LEU A 323 0.88 -22.56 15.04
C LEU A 323 1.30 -24.02 14.87
N PRO A 324 0.34 -24.95 14.72
CA PRO A 324 0.64 -26.31 14.34
C PRO A 324 1.44 -26.37 13.04
N LYS A 325 2.43 -27.26 12.98
CA LYS A 325 3.29 -27.45 11.79
C LYS A 325 2.48 -27.71 10.51
N SER A 326 1.35 -28.39 10.60
CA SER A 326 0.43 -28.62 9.47
C SER A 326 -0.13 -27.31 8.91
N THR A 327 -0.57 -26.40 9.79
CA THR A 327 -1.07 -25.07 9.42
C THR A 327 0.02 -24.26 8.74
N VAL A 328 1.23 -24.22 9.31
CA VAL A 328 2.38 -23.52 8.71
C VAL A 328 2.73 -24.11 7.33
N THR A 329 2.75 -25.43 7.21
CA THR A 329 3.04 -26.12 5.93
C THR A 329 2.02 -25.75 4.86
N MET A 330 0.73 -25.70 5.21
CA MET A 330 -0.32 -25.33 4.26
C MET A 330 -0.30 -23.85 3.88
N LEU A 331 -0.01 -22.95 4.82
CA LEU A 331 0.19 -21.53 4.51
C LEU A 331 1.40 -21.33 3.60
N VAL A 332 2.53 -22.01 3.84
CA VAL A 332 3.70 -21.94 2.95
C VAL A 332 3.36 -22.46 1.57
N TRP A 333 2.63 -23.58 1.47
CA TRP A 333 2.15 -24.07 0.18
C TRP A 333 1.33 -23.00 -0.53
N PHE A 334 0.36 -22.39 0.17
CA PHE A 334 -0.49 -21.34 -0.38
C PHE A 334 0.32 -20.13 -0.85
N PHE A 335 1.25 -19.61 -0.03
CA PHE A 335 2.08 -18.44 -0.39
C PHE A 335 2.96 -18.71 -1.60
N ARG A 336 3.46 -19.94 -1.77
CA ARG A 336 4.28 -20.30 -2.93
C ARG A 336 3.47 -20.44 -4.22
N HIS A 337 2.17 -20.73 -4.13
CA HIS A 337 1.27 -20.88 -5.29
C HIS A 337 0.50 -19.59 -5.60
N GLN A 338 0.19 -18.77 -4.59
CA GLN A 338 -0.56 -17.52 -4.68
C GLN A 338 0.18 -16.38 -3.97
N PRO A 339 1.42 -16.04 -4.39
CA PRO A 339 2.25 -15.11 -3.65
C PRO A 339 1.63 -13.71 -3.55
N ASP A 340 0.87 -13.27 -4.56
CA ASP A 340 0.17 -11.97 -4.56
C ASP A 340 -0.87 -11.84 -3.44
N ARG A 341 -1.39 -12.97 -2.93
CA ARG A 341 -2.38 -13.00 -1.83
C ARG A 341 -1.73 -13.03 -0.45
N THR A 342 -0.41 -13.15 -0.34
CA THR A 342 0.29 -13.35 0.94
C THR A 342 0.08 -12.20 1.91
N ALA A 343 0.19 -10.94 1.46
CA ALA A 343 -0.06 -9.79 2.33
C ALA A 343 -1.54 -9.69 2.73
N GLY A 344 -2.45 -10.06 1.83
CA GLY A 344 -3.90 -10.07 2.07
C GLY A 344 -4.30 -11.02 3.20
N ILE A 345 -3.96 -12.30 3.07
CA ILE A 345 -4.28 -13.32 4.08
C ILE A 345 -3.66 -13.03 5.45
N LEU A 346 -2.41 -12.53 5.49
CA LEU A 346 -1.77 -12.15 6.75
C LEU A 346 -2.45 -10.93 7.39
N GLY A 347 -2.89 -9.98 6.57
CA GLY A 347 -3.68 -8.83 7.01
C GLY A 347 -5.03 -9.24 7.58
N GLU A 348 -5.74 -10.12 6.88
CA GLU A 348 -7.05 -10.66 7.29
C GLU A 348 -6.95 -11.42 8.61
N ILE A 349 -5.94 -12.28 8.78
CA ILE A 349 -5.66 -12.95 10.06
C ILE A 349 -5.49 -11.94 11.20
N CYS A 350 -4.73 -10.86 10.98
CA CYS A 350 -4.51 -9.84 12.01
C CYS A 350 -5.78 -9.02 12.31
N LEU A 351 -6.55 -8.68 11.27
CA LEU A 351 -7.83 -7.98 11.38
C LEU A 351 -8.83 -8.79 12.19
N GLU A 352 -9.02 -10.06 11.83
CA GLU A 352 -9.99 -10.94 12.47
C GLU A 352 -9.59 -11.29 13.89
N ALA A 353 -8.30 -11.50 14.15
CA ALA A 353 -7.80 -11.70 15.50
C ALA A 353 -8.07 -10.49 16.41
N ARG A 354 -7.86 -9.27 15.90
CA ARG A 354 -8.13 -8.02 16.62
C ARG A 354 -9.63 -7.83 16.88
N THR A 355 -10.46 -8.03 15.86
CA THR A 355 -11.89 -7.72 15.93
C THR A 355 -12.70 -8.79 16.67
N ARG A 356 -12.34 -10.07 16.53
CA ARG A 356 -13.06 -11.19 17.19
C ARG A 356 -12.54 -11.52 18.58
N PHE A 357 -11.25 -11.37 18.83
CA PHE A 357 -10.59 -11.87 20.05
C PHE A 357 -9.84 -10.79 20.85
N ASP A 358 -9.87 -9.53 20.42
CA ASP A 358 -9.12 -8.42 21.05
C ASP A 358 -7.60 -8.71 21.18
N ILE A 359 -7.05 -9.47 20.22
CA ILE A 359 -5.62 -9.76 20.17
C ILE A 359 -4.93 -8.72 19.27
N GLY A 360 -4.01 -7.96 19.87
CA GLY A 360 -3.22 -6.96 19.16
C GLY A 360 -2.44 -7.52 17.95
N PRO A 361 -2.44 -6.84 16.79
CA PRO A 361 -1.73 -7.30 15.58
C PRO A 361 -0.25 -7.60 15.81
N GLU A 362 0.42 -6.89 16.72
CA GLU A 362 1.82 -7.10 17.07
C GLU A 362 2.06 -8.48 17.69
N ARG A 363 1.12 -8.98 18.50
CA ARG A 363 1.20 -10.32 19.10
C ARG A 363 1.01 -11.39 18.04
N VAL A 364 0.03 -11.19 17.14
CA VAL A 364 -0.27 -12.10 16.03
C VAL A 364 0.92 -12.17 15.07
N GLY A 365 1.48 -11.03 14.67
CA GLY A 365 2.65 -10.95 13.80
C GLY A 365 3.88 -11.64 14.39
N GLU A 366 4.13 -11.47 15.70
CA GLU A 366 5.21 -12.18 16.40
C GLU A 366 4.99 -13.70 16.45
N MET A 367 3.75 -14.15 16.68
CA MET A 367 3.41 -15.57 16.64
C MET A 367 3.62 -16.16 15.24
N LEU A 368 3.12 -15.48 14.19
CA LEU A 368 3.30 -15.88 12.80
C LEU A 368 4.78 -15.97 12.45
N ARG A 369 5.55 -14.93 12.76
CA ARG A 369 6.99 -14.89 12.52
C ARG A 369 7.71 -16.07 13.18
N ARG A 370 7.50 -16.31 14.47
CA ARG A 370 8.12 -17.45 15.17
C ARG A 370 7.72 -18.79 14.56
N SER A 371 6.44 -18.97 14.26
CA SER A 371 5.93 -20.22 13.66
C SER A 371 6.56 -20.49 12.29
N PHE A 372 6.65 -19.47 11.43
CA PHE A 372 7.27 -19.61 10.11
C PHE A 372 8.79 -19.86 10.20
N LEU A 373 9.50 -19.20 11.11
CA LEU A 373 10.94 -19.42 11.24
C LEU A 373 11.30 -20.84 11.69
N ASN A 374 10.41 -21.49 12.44
CA ASN A 374 10.62 -22.85 12.94
C ASN A 374 10.10 -23.93 11.97
N ASP A 375 8.90 -23.75 11.40
CA ASP A 375 8.16 -24.84 10.76
C ASP A 375 7.90 -24.65 9.27
N SER A 376 8.29 -23.51 8.66
CA SER A 376 7.96 -23.24 7.25
C SER A 376 8.69 -24.11 6.23
N GLY A 377 9.86 -24.65 6.59
CA GLY A 377 10.77 -25.26 5.63
C GLY A 377 11.35 -24.28 4.60
N LEU A 378 10.99 -22.99 4.67
CA LEU A 378 11.68 -21.92 3.94
C LEU A 378 13.04 -21.68 4.61
N GLY A 379 14.05 -21.31 3.83
CA GLY A 379 15.31 -20.84 4.39
C GLY A 379 15.04 -19.66 5.33
N ARG A 380 15.77 -19.59 6.47
CA ARG A 380 15.52 -18.58 7.51
C ARG A 380 15.45 -17.16 6.96
N SER A 381 16.39 -16.78 6.08
CA SER A 381 16.41 -15.46 5.44
C SER A 381 15.19 -15.19 4.56
N THR A 382 14.70 -16.19 3.83
CA THR A 382 13.48 -16.11 3.02
C THR A 382 12.25 -15.92 3.90
N ALA A 383 12.13 -16.69 4.98
CA ALA A 383 11.02 -16.56 5.92
C ALA A 383 11.02 -15.18 6.61
N GLU A 384 12.18 -14.70 7.07
CA GLU A 384 12.30 -13.36 7.68
C GLU A 384 11.92 -12.26 6.68
N SER A 385 12.43 -12.33 5.45
CA SER A 385 12.13 -11.36 4.39
C SER A 385 10.64 -11.36 4.03
N LEU A 386 10.02 -12.54 3.89
CA LEU A 386 8.59 -12.67 3.60
C LEU A 386 7.75 -12.02 4.69
N MET A 387 8.04 -12.32 5.97
CA MET A 387 7.31 -11.77 7.10
C MET A 387 7.52 -10.25 7.23
N ASN A 388 8.72 -9.74 6.95
CA ASN A 388 9.00 -8.31 6.98
C ASN A 388 8.23 -7.52 5.91
N MET A 389 8.02 -8.10 4.73
CA MET A 389 7.30 -7.45 3.64
C MET A 389 5.78 -7.63 3.74
N ALA A 390 5.31 -8.84 4.08
CA ALA A 390 3.91 -9.20 3.91
C ALA A 390 3.04 -8.96 5.17
N LEU A 391 3.62 -8.96 6.37
CA LEU A 391 2.84 -8.61 7.57
C LEU A 391 2.39 -7.14 7.50
N PRO A 392 1.19 -6.78 8.02
CA PRO A 392 0.78 -5.39 8.14
C PRO A 392 1.76 -4.59 9.03
N PRO A 393 1.93 -3.26 8.81
CA PRO A 393 2.82 -2.42 9.61
C PRO A 393 2.59 -2.55 11.12
N SER A 394 1.34 -2.53 11.58
CA SER A 394 1.00 -2.73 13.01
C SER A 394 1.36 -4.11 13.57
N ALA A 395 1.56 -5.11 12.72
CA ALA A 395 1.97 -6.45 13.11
C ALA A 395 3.50 -6.66 13.05
N ARG A 396 4.26 -5.67 12.57
CA ARG A 396 5.72 -5.70 12.55
C ARG A 396 6.24 -5.13 13.88
N ARG A 397 7.27 -5.75 14.47
CA ARG A 397 7.99 -5.10 15.57
C ARG A 397 8.71 -3.86 15.00
N GLN A 398 8.44 -2.70 15.60
CA GLN A 398 9.20 -1.47 15.37
C GLN A 398 10.60 -1.56 15.97
#